data_AF-A0A6M8EDI0-F1
#
_entry.id   AF-A0A6M8EDI0-F1
#
_cell.length_a   1.000
_cell.length_b   1.000
_cell.length_c   1.000
_cell.angle_alpha   90.00
_cell.angle_beta   90.00
_cell.angle_gamma   90.00
#
_symmetry.space_group_name_H-M   'P 1'
#
loop_
_entity.id
_entity.type
_entity.pdbx_description
1 polymer ?
#
loop_
_entity_poly.entity_id
_entity_poly.type
_entity_poly.pdbx_seq_one_letter_code
_entity_poly.pdbx_strand_id
1 'polypeptide(L)'
;MVKKLILIGLLSTLTYADTPENIISVSGIITDISQGSKYKTIRILLDDGSQIRAKVYRTSRLNEKERVLGSCSNYKYGEYQSCTLSKIIH
;
A
#
# COMPACT_ATOMS: atom_id res chain seq x y z
N MET A 1 14.87 -35.43 -49.64
CA MET A 1 15.33 -34.03 -49.66
C MET A 1 14.44 -33.22 -48.73
N VAL A 2 15.01 -32.69 -47.66
CA VAL A 2 14.31 -32.02 -46.55
C VAL A 2 13.96 -30.59 -46.96
N LYS A 3 12.69 -30.17 -46.82
CA LYS A 3 12.32 -28.74 -46.87
C LYS A 3 11.64 -28.34 -45.57
N LYS A 4 12.21 -27.28 -45.00
CA LYS A 4 12.17 -26.85 -43.61
C LYS A 4 10.78 -26.38 -43.17
N LEU A 5 10.31 -26.88 -42.03
CA LEU A 5 9.19 -26.31 -41.28
C LEU A 5 9.68 -25.04 -40.57
N ILE A 6 9.07 -23.88 -40.85
CA ILE A 6 9.37 -22.64 -40.12
C ILE A 6 8.38 -22.55 -38.97
N LEU A 7 8.89 -22.82 -37.76
CA LEU A 7 8.16 -22.66 -36.51
C LEU A 7 8.29 -21.19 -36.09
N ILE A 8 7.24 -20.38 -36.29
CA ILE A 8 7.19 -19.01 -35.78
C ILE A 8 6.75 -19.09 -34.31
N GLY A 9 7.72 -19.18 -33.42
CA GLY A 9 7.48 -19.04 -31.98
C GLY A 9 7.08 -17.60 -31.67
N LEU A 10 5.79 -17.35 -31.43
CA LEU A 10 5.35 -16.13 -30.79
C LEU A 10 5.85 -16.14 -29.34
N LEU A 11 6.98 -15.47 -29.11
CA LEU A 11 7.38 -15.02 -27.78
C LEU A 11 6.39 -13.93 -27.37
N SER A 12 5.32 -14.32 -26.68
CA SER A 12 4.50 -13.40 -25.91
C SER A 12 5.35 -12.86 -24.77
N THR A 13 5.95 -11.69 -24.99
CA THR A 13 6.47 -10.87 -23.90
C THR A 13 5.27 -10.50 -23.03
N LEU A 14 5.15 -11.13 -21.85
CA LEU A 14 4.35 -10.55 -20.78
C LEU A 14 4.99 -9.21 -20.46
N THR A 15 4.45 -8.14 -21.05
CA THR A 15 4.68 -6.80 -20.56
C THR A 15 4.14 -6.78 -19.14
N TYR A 16 5.06 -6.72 -18.18
CA TYR A 16 4.73 -6.44 -16.79
C TYR A 16 4.12 -5.05 -16.78
N ALA A 17 2.79 -4.99 -16.86
CA ALA A 17 2.06 -3.76 -16.58
C ALA A 17 2.34 -3.45 -15.11
N ASP A 18 3.20 -2.47 -14.87
CA ASP A 18 3.36 -1.85 -13.57
C ASP A 18 1.99 -1.25 -13.23
N THR A 19 1.21 -1.99 -12.45
CA THR A 19 -0.11 -1.56 -12.02
C THR A 19 0.05 -0.22 -11.31
N PRO A 20 -0.67 0.84 -11.71
CA PRO A 20 -0.50 2.15 -11.11
C PRO A 20 -0.67 2.04 -9.60
N GLU A 21 0.32 2.54 -8.86
CA GLU A 21 0.20 2.69 -7.41
C GLU A 21 -1.02 3.56 -7.14
N ASN A 22 -2.09 2.96 -6.61
CA ASN A 22 -3.28 3.70 -6.26
C ASN A 22 -2.98 4.47 -4.97
N ILE A 23 -2.77 5.78 -5.09
CA ILE A 23 -2.50 6.68 -3.97
C ILE A 23 -3.83 7.19 -3.44
N ILE A 24 -4.13 6.88 -2.18
CA ILE A 24 -5.30 7.42 -1.49
C ILE A 24 -4.86 8.52 -0.50
N SER A 25 -5.70 9.54 -0.38
CA SER A 25 -5.60 10.49 0.72
C SER A 25 -6.25 9.89 1.96
N VAL A 26 -5.57 10.02 3.11
CA VAL A 26 -6.01 9.47 4.39
C VAL A 26 -6.28 10.61 5.35
N SER A 27 -7.48 10.64 5.91
CA SER A 27 -7.87 11.49 7.04
C SER A 27 -8.70 10.64 7.99
N GLY A 28 -8.28 10.52 9.25
CA GLY A 28 -8.98 9.64 10.19
C GLY A 28 -8.27 9.47 11.53
N ILE A 29 -8.75 8.51 12.32
CA ILE A 29 -8.25 8.21 13.67
C ILE A 29 -7.61 6.82 13.68
N ILE A 30 -6.43 6.70 14.30
CA ILE A 30 -5.79 5.40 14.53
C ILE A 30 -6.57 4.64 15.61
N THR A 31 -7.10 3.47 15.26
CA THR A 31 -7.93 2.66 16.17
C THR A 31 -7.16 1.52 16.83
N ASP A 32 -6.06 1.06 16.21
CA ASP A 32 -5.26 -0.07 16.70
C ASP A 32 -3.84 0.02 16.16
N ILE A 33 -2.85 -0.37 16.97
CA ILE A 33 -1.45 -0.49 16.56
C ILE A 33 -0.88 -1.86 16.96
N SER A 34 -0.45 -2.63 15.94
CA SER A 34 0.34 -3.85 16.12
C SER A 34 1.80 -3.57 15.81
N GLN A 35 2.69 -3.80 16.78
CA GLN A 35 4.12 -3.63 16.57
C GLN A 35 4.75 -4.81 15.83
N GLY A 36 5.63 -4.51 14.87
CA GLY A 36 6.55 -5.47 14.25
C GLY A 36 8.01 -5.03 14.43
N SER A 37 8.94 -5.79 13.86
CA SER A 37 10.38 -5.55 13.99
C SER A 37 10.82 -4.24 13.30
N LYS A 38 10.50 -4.08 12.01
CA LYS A 38 10.87 -2.91 11.19
C LYS A 38 9.73 -1.90 11.01
N TYR A 39 8.51 -2.41 10.98
CA TYR A 39 7.29 -1.63 10.76
C TYR A 39 6.31 -1.87 11.90
N LYS A 40 5.40 -0.93 12.11
CA LYS A 40 4.17 -1.17 12.85
C LYS A 40 3.00 -1.16 11.86
N THR A 41 2.05 -2.03 12.10
CA THR A 41 0.80 -2.08 11.35
C THR A 41 -0.23 -1.31 12.14
N ILE A 42 -0.87 -0.33 11.51
CA ILE A 42 -1.89 0.50 12.14
C ILE A 42 -3.22 0.28 11.42
N ARG A 43 -4.32 0.34 12.17
CA ARG A 43 -5.67 0.42 11.62
C ARG A 43 -6.17 1.85 11.77
N ILE A 44 -6.74 2.40 10.69
CA ILE A 44 -7.26 3.77 10.65
C ILE A 44 -8.73 3.71 10.28
N LEU A 45 -9.57 4.32 11.10
CA LEU A 45 -10.95 4.63 10.76
C LEU A 45 -10.94 5.98 10.05
N LEU A 46 -11.26 5.98 8.76
CA LEU A 46 -11.33 7.19 7.93
C LEU A 46 -12.58 8.01 8.27
N ASP A 47 -12.54 9.30 7.94
CA ASP A 47 -13.65 10.22 8.19
C ASP A 47 -14.94 9.84 7.44
N ASP A 48 -14.84 9.07 6.34
CA ASP A 48 -15.98 8.51 5.61
C ASP A 48 -16.58 7.23 6.24
N GLY A 49 -16.03 6.80 7.38
CA GLY A 49 -16.43 5.60 8.11
C GLY A 49 -15.78 4.30 7.62
N SER A 50 -15.02 4.33 6.52
CA SER A 50 -14.28 3.16 6.04
C SER A 50 -13.06 2.88 6.92
N GLN A 51 -12.54 1.65 6.86
CA GLN A 51 -11.35 1.26 7.61
C GLN A 51 -10.24 0.81 6.67
N ILE A 52 -9.03 1.29 6.95
CA ILE A 52 -7.83 0.85 6.22
C ILE A 52 -6.79 0.29 7.18
N ARG A 53 -5.94 -0.58 6.65
CA ARG A 53 -4.76 -1.09 7.32
C ARG A 53 -3.51 -0.58 6.61
N ALA A 54 -2.61 0.01 7.38
CA ALA A 54 -1.41 0.65 6.88
C ALA A 54 -0.16 0.11 7.58
N LYS A 55 0.93 -0.05 6.85
CA LYS A 55 2.26 -0.23 7.46
C LYS A 55 2.98 1.12 7.51
N VAL A 56 3.54 1.44 8.67
CA VAL A 56 4.39 2.63 8.86
C VAL A 56 5.68 2.23 9.56
N TYR A 57 6.75 3.00 9.36
CA TYR A 57 8.01 2.74 10.05
C TYR A 57 7.82 2.75 11.56
N ARG A 58 8.51 1.84 12.25
CA ARG A 58 8.48 1.72 13.72
C ARG A 58 8.90 3.02 14.42
N THR A 59 9.73 3.83 13.77
CA THR A 59 10.21 5.14 14.26
C THR A 59 9.15 6.25 14.22
N SER A 60 8.01 6.04 13.54
CA SER A 60 6.96 7.07 13.50
C SER A 60 6.36 7.25 14.90
N ARG A 61 6.21 8.49 15.34
CA ARG A 61 5.66 8.84 16.66
C ARG A 61 4.12 8.91 16.66
N LEU A 62 3.50 7.91 16.03
CA LEU A 62 2.05 7.75 15.93
C LEU A 62 1.53 6.78 17.00
N ASN A 63 0.44 7.13 17.66
CA ASN A 63 -0.19 6.36 18.73
C ASN A 63 -1.67 6.08 18.44
N GLU A 64 -2.25 5.13 19.17
CA GLU A 64 -3.69 4.90 19.14
C GLU A 64 -4.45 6.15 19.57
N LYS A 65 -5.66 6.32 19.03
CA LYS A 65 -6.57 7.46 19.25
C LYS A 65 -6.08 8.80 18.71
N GLU A 66 -4.90 8.84 18.07
CA GLU A 66 -4.44 10.05 17.38
C GLU A 66 -5.14 10.22 16.03
N ARG A 67 -5.44 11.49 15.71
CA ARG A 67 -5.92 11.87 14.39
C ARG A 67 -4.74 12.09 13.45
N VAL A 68 -4.84 11.54 12.25
CA VAL A 68 -3.77 11.57 11.25
C VAL A 68 -4.27 12.03 9.90
N LEU A 69 -3.37 12.66 9.15
CA LEU A 69 -3.53 13.03 7.75
C LEU A 69 -2.34 12.54 6.95
N GLY A 70 -2.56 12.20 5.69
CA GLY A 70 -1.46 11.91 4.79
C GLY A 70 -1.87 11.15 3.54
N SER A 71 -0.94 10.40 3.00
CA SER A 71 -1.15 9.60 1.79
C SER A 71 -0.66 8.17 2.00
N CYS A 72 -1.39 7.23 1.42
CA CYS A 72 -1.06 5.82 1.39
C CYS A 72 -1.01 5.34 -0.06
N SER A 73 0.04 4.64 -0.44
CA SER A 73 0.08 3.92 -1.71
C SER A 73 -0.16 2.43 -1.48
N ASN A 74 -0.99 1.86 -2.35
CA ASN A 74 -1.21 0.41 -2.40
C ASN A 74 -0.07 -0.23 -3.18
N TYR A 75 0.63 -1.21 -2.59
CA TYR A 75 1.44 -2.13 -3.38
C TYR A 75 0.56 -3.33 -3.70
N LYS A 76 0.62 -3.85 -4.93
CA LYS A 76 -0.14 -5.01 -5.45
C LYS A 76 -0.86 -5.85 -4.37
N TYR A 77 -2.14 -6.14 -4.60
CA TYR A 77 -2.99 -7.03 -3.80
C TYR A 77 -3.67 -6.42 -2.56
N GLY A 78 -3.96 -5.12 -2.52
CA GLY A 78 -4.96 -4.56 -1.59
C GLY A 78 -4.44 -4.18 -0.20
N GLU A 79 -3.14 -4.36 0.08
CA GLU A 79 -2.51 -3.94 1.33
C GLU A 79 -1.72 -2.63 1.16
N TYR A 80 -2.09 -1.58 1.91
CA TYR A 80 -1.36 -0.30 1.90
C TYR A 80 -0.10 -0.41 2.76
N GLN A 81 1.07 -0.51 2.10
CA GLN A 81 2.34 -0.74 2.80
C GLN A 81 3.17 0.52 3.01
N SER A 82 2.96 1.57 2.22
CA SER A 82 3.69 2.82 2.33
C SER A 82 2.72 3.95 2.61
N CYS A 83 2.64 4.34 3.88
CA CYS A 83 1.85 5.48 4.30
C CYS A 83 2.73 6.55 4.92
N THR A 84 2.68 7.75 4.36
CA THR A 84 3.27 8.95 4.98
C THR A 84 2.17 9.64 5.75
N LEU A 85 2.17 9.45 7.07
CA LEU A 85 1.13 9.97 7.96
C LEU A 85 1.72 10.95 8.97
N SER A 86 1.05 12.07 9.13
CA SER A 86 1.37 13.12 10.09
C SER A 86 0.24 13.21 11.11
N LYS A 87 0.61 13.33 12.39
CA LYS A 87 -0.37 13.63 13.44
C LYS A 87 -0.91 15.05 13.26
N ILE A 88 -2.21 15.23 13.49
CA ILE A 88 -2.81 16.56 13.60
C ILE A 88 -2.62 17.02 15.04
N ILE A 89 -1.89 18.11 15.25
CA ILE A 89 -1.76 18.76 16.56
C ILE A 89 -2.85 19.83 16.61
N HIS A 90 -3.79 19.68 17.54
CA HIS A 90 -4.78 20.70 17.89
C HIS A 90 -4.28 21.54 19.06
#